data_AF-A0A9X9A2Q8-F1
#
_entry.id   AF-A0A9X9A2Q8-F1
#
_cell.length_a   1.000
_cell.length_b   1.000
_cell.length_c   1.000
_cell.angle_alpha   90.00
_cell.angle_beta   90.00
_cell.angle_gamma   90.00
#
_symmetry.space_group_name_H-M   'P 1'
#
loop_
_entity.id
_entity.type
_entity.pdbx_description
1 polymer ?
#
loop_
_entity_poly.entity_id
_entity_poly.type
_entity_poly.pdbx_seq_one_letter_code
_entity_poly.pdbx_strand_id
1 'polypeptide(L)'
;LSFLQEDKVIANVAAFSLPLLINGEKINAAGIQSVMTHPNFRRQGLMTQLMGKMIEEIDKKCECALLFTENPELYTAFGFKVVQEYLMTIPYDKNINNNDSLLKKLDYYNIENRQLIHETIDSSQRLSNSFSTLNFHPSFYLNMYDSEWNEKLYYSEKLDALIVYEVENEKLKL
;
A
#
# COMPACT_ATOMS: atom_id res chain seq x y z
N LEU A 1 -0.90 4.94 -17.02
CA LEU A 1 -1.65 5.44 -18.19
C LEU A 1 -2.21 6.80 -17.84
N SER A 2 -2.05 7.80 -18.70
CA SER A 2 -2.44 9.17 -18.37
C SER A 2 -2.94 9.90 -19.61
N PHE A 3 -3.87 10.82 -19.40
CA PHE A 3 -4.22 11.84 -20.39
C PHE A 3 -3.47 13.12 -20.05
N LEU A 4 -2.90 13.76 -21.07
CA LEU A 4 -2.20 15.03 -20.96
C LEU A 4 -2.91 16.11 -21.78
N GLN A 5 -2.91 17.33 -21.25
CA GLN A 5 -3.31 18.53 -21.98
C GLN A 5 -2.35 19.66 -21.61
N GLU A 6 -1.72 20.27 -22.61
CA GLU A 6 -0.75 21.37 -22.41
C GLU A 6 0.30 21.03 -21.34
N ASP A 7 0.91 19.85 -21.47
CA ASP A 7 1.91 19.27 -20.56
C ASP A 7 1.45 19.01 -19.11
N LYS A 8 0.14 19.17 -18.83
CA LYS A 8 -0.44 18.82 -17.54
C LYS A 8 -1.12 17.47 -17.62
N VAL A 9 -0.88 16.63 -16.61
CA VAL A 9 -1.63 15.38 -16.44
C VAL A 9 -3.04 15.73 -15.95
N ILE A 10 -4.05 15.46 -16.77
CA ILE A 10 -5.47 15.77 -16.47
C ILE A 10 -6.24 14.56 -15.96
N ALA A 11 -5.78 13.35 -16.24
CA ALA A 11 -6.28 12.11 -15.65
C ALA A 11 -5.17 11.05 -15.63
N ASN A 12 -5.18 10.19 -14.61
CA ASN A 12 -4.16 9.17 -14.40
C ASN A 12 -4.76 7.88 -13.82
N VAL A 13 -4.19 6.75 -14.22
CA VAL A 13 -4.33 5.43 -13.58
C VAL A 13 -2.96 4.77 -13.63
N ALA A 14 -2.46 4.30 -12.49
CA ALA A 14 -1.23 3.53 -12.40
C ALA A 14 -1.52 2.11 -11.90
N ALA A 15 -0.65 1.16 -12.25
CA ALA A 15 -0.69 -0.19 -11.70
C ALA A 15 0.72 -0.66 -11.38
N PHE A 16 0.82 -1.56 -10.41
CA PHE A 16 2.08 -2.14 -9.96
C PHE A 16 1.91 -3.65 -9.68
N SER A 17 3.02 -4.39 -9.70
CA SER A 17 3.01 -5.82 -9.38
C SER A 17 2.71 -6.02 -7.91
N LEU A 18 1.68 -6.83 -7.61
CA LEU A 18 1.26 -7.15 -6.25
C LEU A 18 0.95 -8.65 -6.17
N PRO A 19 1.96 -9.53 -6.29
CA PRO A 19 1.71 -10.97 -6.21
C PRO A 19 1.11 -11.32 -4.85
N LEU A 20 0.08 -12.17 -4.84
CA LEU A 20 -0.66 -12.57 -3.64
C LEU A 20 -0.44 -14.04 -3.32
N LEU A 21 -0.66 -14.39 -2.06
CA LEU A 21 -0.85 -15.74 -1.58
C LEU A 21 -2.29 -15.85 -1.07
N ILE A 22 -3.10 -16.70 -1.71
CA ILE A 22 -4.50 -16.93 -1.32
C ILE A 22 -4.67 -18.42 -1.05
N ASN A 23 -5.00 -18.78 0.19
CA ASN A 23 -5.14 -20.17 0.65
C ASN A 23 -3.93 -21.06 0.29
N GLY A 24 -2.72 -20.51 0.39
CA GLY A 24 -1.48 -21.20 0.03
C GLY A 24 -1.13 -21.19 -1.47
N GLU A 25 -2.00 -20.69 -2.34
CA GLU A 25 -1.76 -20.58 -3.78
C GLU A 25 -1.20 -19.21 -4.15
N LYS A 26 -0.18 -19.19 -5.01
CA LYS A 26 0.40 -17.94 -5.52
C LYS A 26 -0.46 -17.43 -6.66
N ILE A 27 -0.96 -16.20 -6.52
CA ILE A 27 -1.80 -15.53 -7.51
C ILE A 27 -1.03 -14.34 -8.08
N ASN A 28 -0.93 -14.29 -9.41
CA ASN A 28 -0.36 -13.13 -10.09
C ASN A 28 -1.40 -12.02 -10.09
N ALA A 29 -1.22 -11.01 -9.25
CA ALA A 29 -2.15 -9.89 -9.16
C ALA A 29 -1.46 -8.54 -9.39
N ALA A 30 -2.27 -7.55 -9.74
CA ALA A 30 -1.85 -6.16 -9.87
C ALA A 30 -2.55 -5.27 -8.83
N GLY A 31 -1.81 -4.36 -8.23
CA GLY A 31 -2.39 -3.25 -7.50
C GLY A 31 -2.69 -2.09 -8.46
N ILE A 32 -3.91 -1.57 -8.47
CA ILE A 32 -4.26 -0.32 -9.16
C ILE A 32 -4.22 0.82 -8.16
N GLN A 33 -3.58 1.92 -8.55
CA GLN A 33 -3.37 3.07 -7.68
C GLN A 33 -3.35 4.38 -8.45
N SER A 34 -3.36 5.47 -7.68
CA SER A 34 -3.25 6.83 -8.20
C SER A 34 -4.27 7.15 -9.30
N VAL A 35 -5.50 6.61 -9.14
CA VAL A 35 -6.63 6.87 -10.03
C VAL A 35 -7.19 8.24 -9.72
N MET A 36 -6.82 9.22 -10.55
CA MET A 36 -7.19 10.61 -10.33
C MET A 36 -7.62 11.28 -11.63
N THR A 37 -8.63 12.15 -11.55
CA THR A 37 -9.02 13.06 -12.63
C THR A 37 -9.08 14.48 -12.07
N HIS A 38 -8.36 15.39 -12.72
CA HIS A 38 -8.32 16.80 -12.35
C HIS A 38 -9.75 17.38 -12.31
N PRO A 39 -10.14 18.18 -11.29
CA PRO A 39 -11.52 18.63 -11.09
C PRO A 39 -12.20 19.21 -12.33
N ASN A 40 -11.49 20.06 -13.08
CA ASN A 40 -12.00 20.71 -14.30
C ASN A 40 -12.22 19.76 -15.48
N PHE A 41 -11.71 18.52 -15.42
CA PHE A 41 -11.79 17.51 -16.48
C PHE A 41 -12.65 16.30 -16.09
N ARG A 42 -13.35 16.37 -14.95
CA ARG A 42 -14.28 15.32 -14.51
C ARG A 42 -15.53 15.27 -15.40
N ARG A 43 -16.22 14.13 -15.37
CA ARG A 43 -17.46 13.84 -16.15
C ARG A 43 -17.28 13.86 -17.68
N GLN A 44 -16.05 13.71 -18.16
CA GLN A 44 -15.72 13.57 -19.58
C GLN A 44 -15.37 12.11 -19.98
N GLY A 45 -15.57 11.15 -19.07
CA GLY A 45 -15.26 9.73 -19.31
C GLY A 45 -13.76 9.36 -19.26
N LEU A 46 -12.88 10.28 -18.87
CA LEU A 46 -11.42 10.05 -18.86
C LEU A 46 -11.00 8.89 -17.95
N MET A 47 -11.52 8.84 -16.72
CA MET A 47 -11.28 7.72 -15.80
C MET A 47 -11.73 6.39 -16.42
N THR A 48 -12.91 6.36 -17.04
CA THR A 48 -13.46 5.15 -17.67
C THR A 48 -12.57 4.62 -18.78
N GLN A 49 -12.07 5.51 -19.65
CA GLN A 49 -11.15 5.14 -20.72
C GLN A 49 -9.83 4.60 -20.17
N LEU A 50 -9.25 5.28 -19.16
CA LEU A 50 -7.98 4.85 -18.54
C LEU A 50 -8.12 3.53 -17.79
N MET A 51 -9.18 3.36 -17.00
CA MET A 51 -9.45 2.13 -16.25
C MET A 51 -9.73 0.95 -17.19
N GLY A 52 -10.55 1.15 -18.23
CA GLY A 52 -10.81 0.09 -19.21
C GLY A 52 -9.52 -0.43 -19.85
N LYS A 53 -8.69 0.49 -20.35
CA LYS A 53 -7.38 0.12 -20.92
C LYS A 53 -6.45 -0.51 -19.89
N MET A 54 -6.44 -0.02 -18.65
CA MET A 54 -5.60 -0.60 -17.59
C MET A 54 -6.00 -2.04 -17.29
N ILE A 55 -7.30 -2.32 -17.18
CA ILE A 55 -7.81 -3.67 -16.92
C ILE A 55 -7.47 -4.60 -18.08
N GLU A 56 -7.65 -4.16 -19.34
CA GLU A 56 -7.23 -4.94 -20.51
C GLU A 56 -5.74 -5.31 -20.48
N GLU A 57 -4.86 -4.43 -19.99
CA GLU A 57 -3.42 -4.73 -19.84
C GLU A 57 -3.13 -5.67 -18.68
N ILE A 58 -3.89 -5.57 -17.58
CA ILE A 58 -3.77 -6.45 -16.42
C ILE A 58 -4.24 -7.86 -16.77
N ASP A 59 -5.39 -8.01 -17.43
CA ASP A 59 -5.99 -9.31 -17.78
C ASP A 59 -5.08 -10.16 -18.70
N LYS A 60 -4.14 -9.53 -19.42
CA LYS A 60 -3.13 -10.23 -20.23
C LYS A 60 -2.09 -10.99 -19.40
N LYS A 61 -1.88 -10.61 -18.14
CA LYS A 61 -0.71 -11.02 -17.34
C LYS A 61 -1.04 -11.45 -15.91
N CYS A 62 -2.19 -11.04 -15.40
CA CYS A 62 -2.60 -11.22 -14.01
C CYS A 62 -3.98 -11.87 -13.94
N GLU A 63 -4.21 -12.61 -12.87
CA GLU A 63 -5.46 -13.31 -12.59
C GLU A 63 -6.47 -12.39 -11.90
N CYS A 64 -6.00 -11.35 -11.20
CA CYS A 64 -6.87 -10.36 -10.58
C CYS A 64 -6.17 -9.01 -10.36
N ALA A 65 -6.99 -8.01 -10.02
CA ALA A 65 -6.54 -6.68 -9.62
C ALA A 65 -7.13 -6.31 -8.25
N LEU A 66 -6.36 -5.56 -7.45
CA LEU A 66 -6.79 -5.01 -6.17
C LEU A 66 -6.59 -3.50 -6.17
N LEU A 67 -7.46 -2.79 -5.46
CA LEU A 67 -7.29 -1.37 -5.17
C LEU A 67 -7.93 -1.05 -3.83
N PHE A 68 -7.41 -0.03 -3.18
CA PHE A 68 -8.01 0.57 -1.99
C PHE A 68 -8.79 1.82 -2.38
N THR A 69 -9.99 2.00 -1.83
CA THR A 69 -10.80 3.19 -2.09
C THR A 69 -11.84 3.44 -1.00
N GLU A 70 -12.10 4.72 -0.74
CA GLU A 70 -13.24 5.18 0.07
C GLU A 70 -14.55 5.28 -0.73
N ASN A 71 -14.49 5.18 -2.06
CA ASN A 71 -15.62 5.39 -2.98
C ASN A 71 -15.82 4.15 -3.88
N PRO A 72 -16.21 2.99 -3.31
CA PRO A 72 -16.27 1.72 -4.03
C PRO A 72 -17.21 1.73 -5.23
N GLU A 73 -18.28 2.53 -5.20
CA GLU A 73 -19.25 2.69 -6.28
C GLU A 73 -18.59 3.13 -7.60
N LEU A 74 -17.50 3.90 -7.54
CA LEU A 74 -16.74 4.30 -8.73
C LEU A 74 -16.11 3.10 -9.46
N TYR A 75 -15.83 2.02 -8.73
CA TYR A 75 -15.10 0.86 -9.25
C TYR A 75 -15.99 -0.34 -9.54
N THR A 76 -17.20 -0.39 -8.98
CA THR A 76 -18.19 -1.45 -9.26
C THR A 76 -18.52 -1.59 -10.74
N ALA A 77 -18.56 -0.48 -11.49
CA ALA A 77 -18.80 -0.46 -12.93
C ALA A 77 -17.70 -1.19 -13.74
N PHE A 78 -16.51 -1.38 -13.16
CA PHE A 78 -15.41 -2.11 -13.76
C PHE A 78 -15.30 -3.56 -13.23
N GLY A 79 -16.31 -4.04 -12.49
CA GLY A 79 -16.34 -5.41 -11.98
C GLY A 79 -15.66 -5.62 -10.63
N PHE A 80 -15.12 -4.57 -10.01
CA PHE A 80 -14.56 -4.66 -8.65
C PHE A 80 -15.65 -4.95 -7.62
N LYS A 81 -15.31 -5.74 -6.61
CA LYS A 81 -16.16 -6.06 -5.46
C LYS A 81 -15.46 -5.62 -4.19
N VAL A 82 -16.25 -5.15 -3.23
CA VAL A 82 -15.74 -4.81 -1.90
C VAL A 82 -15.38 -6.10 -1.17
N VAL A 83 -14.17 -6.13 -0.62
CA VAL A 83 -13.71 -7.18 0.31
C VAL A 83 -13.72 -6.58 1.71
N GLN A 84 -14.24 -7.33 2.69
CA GLN A 84 -14.31 -6.86 4.07
C GLN A 84 -12.91 -6.85 4.69
N GLU A 85 -12.53 -5.71 5.26
CA GLU A 85 -11.33 -5.57 6.08
C GLU A 85 -11.71 -5.56 7.57
N TYR A 86 -10.76 -5.98 8.42
CA TYR A 86 -10.92 -6.02 9.86
C TYR A 86 -9.79 -5.27 10.54
N LEU A 87 -10.15 -4.32 11.41
CA LEU A 87 -9.21 -3.66 12.30
C LEU A 87 -9.36 -4.25 13.70
N MET A 88 -8.26 -4.76 14.25
CA MET A 88 -8.23 -5.31 15.61
C MET A 88 -7.66 -4.29 16.59
N THR A 89 -8.14 -4.29 17.83
CA THR A 89 -7.62 -3.46 18.91
C THR A 89 -7.61 -4.27 20.19
N ILE A 90 -6.50 -4.22 20.92
CA ILE A 90 -6.32 -4.92 22.20
C ILE A 90 -5.98 -3.90 23.29
N PRO A 91 -6.49 -4.06 24.52
CA PRO A 91 -6.03 -3.27 25.66
C PRO A 91 -4.61 -3.69 26.04
N TYR A 92 -3.80 -2.74 26.51
CA TYR A 92 -2.42 -2.96 26.96
C TYR A 92 -2.18 -2.24 28.29
N ASP A 93 -1.52 -2.91 29.24
CA ASP A 93 -1.17 -2.31 30.54
C ASP A 93 0.16 -1.56 30.44
N LYS A 94 0.14 -0.26 30.76
CA LYS A 94 1.31 0.62 30.74
C LYS A 94 2.36 0.27 31.83
N ASN A 95 2.02 -0.58 32.80
CA ASN A 95 2.89 -0.90 33.95
C ASN A 95 4.10 -1.81 33.64
N ILE A 96 4.34 -2.15 32.36
CA ILE A 96 5.51 -2.94 31.97
C ILE A 96 6.71 -1.99 31.77
N ASN A 97 7.52 -1.85 32.82
CA ASN A 97 8.83 -1.19 32.77
C ASN A 97 9.82 -2.07 32.00
N ASN A 98 9.82 -1.97 30.67
CA ASN A 98 10.87 -2.55 29.83
C ASN A 98 11.66 -1.41 29.20
N ASN A 99 12.79 -1.05 29.81
CA ASN A 99 13.75 -0.06 29.32
C ASN A 99 14.56 -0.52 28.08
N ASP A 100 14.12 -1.55 27.36
CA ASP A 100 15.02 -2.43 26.61
C ASP A 100 14.87 -2.43 25.08
N SER A 101 14.21 -1.43 24.47
CA SER A 101 14.48 -1.20 23.05
C SER A 101 14.29 0.26 22.65
N LEU A 102 15.39 0.91 22.31
CA LEU A 102 15.37 2.15 21.55
C LEU A 102 14.90 1.83 20.13
N LEU A 103 13.85 2.50 19.69
CA LEU A 103 13.46 2.50 18.28
C LEU A 103 14.37 3.45 17.51
N LYS A 104 15.03 2.96 16.46
CA LYS A 104 15.82 3.79 15.55
C LYS A 104 14.87 4.43 14.54
N LYS A 105 14.76 5.76 14.56
CA LYS A 105 14.03 6.49 13.51
C LYS A 105 14.76 6.32 12.19
N LEU A 106 14.02 5.96 11.14
CA LEU A 106 14.57 5.87 9.79
C LEU A 106 14.11 7.07 8.95
N ASP A 107 14.82 7.27 7.86
CA ASP A 107 14.45 8.19 6.78
C ASP A 107 14.62 7.43 5.47
N TYR A 108 13.52 7.26 4.74
CA TYR A 108 13.50 6.60 3.43
C TYR A 108 14.38 7.31 2.37
N TYR A 109 14.69 8.60 2.53
CA TYR A 109 15.57 9.32 1.60
C TYR A 109 17.06 9.07 1.86
N ASN A 110 17.43 8.51 3.02
CA ASN A 110 18.78 8.06 3.32
C ASN A 110 19.10 6.69 2.66
N ILE A 111 20.26 6.57 2.03
CA ILE A 111 20.66 5.37 1.25
C ILE A 111 20.81 4.13 2.14
N GLU A 112 21.49 4.26 3.29
CA GLU A 112 21.74 3.14 4.21
C GLU A 112 20.43 2.64 4.83
N ASN A 113 19.54 3.57 5.19
CA ASN A 113 18.21 3.22 5.68
C ASN A 113 17.39 2.48 4.62
N ARG A 114 17.45 2.88 3.34
CA ARG A 114 16.76 2.14 2.26
C ARG A 114 17.26 0.72 2.12
N GLN A 115 18.57 0.50 2.27
CA GLN A 115 19.12 -0.84 2.24
C GLN A 115 18.57 -1.69 3.40
N LEU A 116 18.60 -1.16 4.63
CA LEU A 116 18.02 -1.84 5.80
C LEU A 116 16.53 -2.15 5.59
N ILE A 117 15.74 -1.19 5.11
CA ILE A 117 14.31 -1.37 4.80
C ILE A 117 14.14 -2.50 3.78
N HIS A 118 14.95 -2.49 2.71
CA HIS A 118 14.89 -3.50 1.67
C HIS A 118 15.14 -4.91 2.24
N GLU A 119 16.25 -5.06 2.97
CA GLU A 119 16.63 -6.33 3.60
C GLU A 119 15.59 -6.83 4.60
N THR A 120 15.01 -5.93 5.41
CA THR A 120 13.98 -6.28 6.40
C THR A 120 12.68 -6.74 5.74
N ILE A 121 12.30 -6.14 4.61
CA ILE A 121 11.11 -6.57 3.86
C ILE A 121 11.34 -7.96 3.25
N ASP A 122 12.53 -8.20 2.66
CA ASP A 122 12.88 -9.49 2.04
C ASP A 122 12.95 -10.64 3.05
N SER A 123 13.43 -10.37 4.27
CA SER A 123 13.52 -11.37 5.35
C SER A 123 12.21 -11.54 6.14
N SER A 124 11.22 -10.68 5.93
CA SER A 124 10.01 -10.63 6.74
C SER A 124 9.18 -11.92 6.68
N GLN A 125 8.57 -12.28 7.81
CA GLN A 125 7.64 -13.38 7.89
C GLN A 125 6.23 -12.92 7.51
N ARG A 126 5.55 -13.73 6.69
CA ARG A 126 4.14 -13.51 6.36
C ARG A 126 3.26 -13.71 7.60
N LEU A 127 2.31 -12.80 7.79
CA LEU A 127 1.34 -12.88 8.89
C LEU A 127 0.29 -13.98 8.70
N SER A 128 -0.02 -14.36 7.46
CA SER A 128 -1.08 -15.31 7.13
C SER A 128 -0.73 -16.13 5.90
N ASN A 129 -1.17 -17.38 5.87
CA ASN A 129 -1.14 -18.24 4.68
C ASN A 129 -2.50 -18.26 3.94
N SER A 130 -3.55 -17.70 4.54
CA SER A 130 -4.88 -17.62 3.91
C SER A 130 -4.98 -16.44 2.95
N PHE A 131 -4.39 -15.30 3.31
CA PHE A 131 -4.31 -14.13 2.44
C PHE A 131 -3.09 -13.28 2.83
N SER A 132 -2.15 -13.09 1.91
CA SER A 132 -1.04 -12.16 2.10
C SER A 132 -0.53 -11.64 0.77
N THR A 133 0.21 -10.54 0.79
CA THR A 133 1.11 -10.19 -0.31
C THR A 133 2.34 -11.10 -0.27
N LEU A 134 2.92 -11.41 -1.43
CA LEU A 134 4.19 -12.13 -1.55
C LEU A 134 5.37 -11.17 -1.72
N ASN A 135 5.11 -9.97 -2.22
CA ASN A 135 6.05 -8.87 -2.32
C ASN A 135 5.26 -7.58 -2.11
N PHE A 136 5.67 -6.79 -1.12
CA PHE A 136 5.05 -5.50 -0.83
C PHE A 136 6.02 -4.32 -0.93
N HIS A 137 7.22 -4.51 -1.51
CA HIS A 137 8.15 -3.41 -1.76
C HIS A 137 7.50 -2.25 -2.55
N PRO A 138 6.81 -2.48 -3.69
CA PRO A 138 6.30 -1.36 -4.48
C PRO A 138 5.26 -0.54 -3.71
N SER A 139 4.36 -1.21 -2.98
CA SER A 139 3.37 -0.55 -2.14
C SER A 139 3.99 0.16 -0.95
N PHE A 140 4.99 -0.45 -0.29
CA PHE A 140 5.67 0.18 0.85
C PHE A 140 6.42 1.44 0.41
N TYR A 141 7.24 1.33 -0.64
CA TYR A 141 8.01 2.45 -1.17
C TYR A 141 7.14 3.59 -1.68
N LEU A 142 6.00 3.28 -2.29
CA LEU A 142 5.05 4.31 -2.69
C LEU A 142 4.59 5.16 -1.51
N ASN A 143 4.19 4.52 -0.41
CA ASN A 143 3.72 5.22 0.79
C ASN A 143 4.85 6.03 1.43
N MET A 144 6.10 5.54 1.38
CA MET A 144 7.24 6.25 1.95
C MET A 144 7.66 7.53 1.19
N TYR A 145 7.12 7.78 -0.02
CA TYR A 145 7.29 9.09 -0.66
C TYR A 145 6.50 10.19 0.03
N ASP A 146 5.42 9.84 0.73
CA ASP A 146 4.68 10.77 1.57
C ASP A 146 5.47 11.07 2.84
N SER A 147 5.74 12.35 3.09
CA SER A 147 6.47 12.80 4.28
C SER A 147 5.77 12.38 5.57
N GLU A 148 4.43 12.35 5.59
CA GLU A 148 3.68 11.99 6.78
C GLU A 148 3.98 10.55 7.21
N TRP A 149 4.06 9.61 6.26
CA TRP A 149 4.36 8.22 6.54
C TRP A 149 5.85 7.98 6.82
N ASN A 150 6.74 8.67 6.10
CA ASN A 150 8.18 8.57 6.33
C ASN A 150 8.55 9.08 7.75
N GLU A 151 7.92 10.15 8.24
CA GLU A 151 8.17 10.66 9.58
C GLU A 151 7.77 9.69 10.71
N LYS A 152 6.89 8.73 10.40
CA LYS A 152 6.37 7.70 11.30
C LYS A 152 7.14 6.38 11.20
N LEU A 153 8.24 6.31 10.44
CA LEU A 153 9.01 5.09 10.20
C LEU A 153 10.15 4.87 11.22
N TYR A 154 10.16 3.69 11.81
CA TYR A 154 11.15 3.26 12.79
C TYR A 154 11.60 1.82 12.55
N TYR A 155 12.75 1.48 13.12
CA TYR A 155 13.29 0.13 13.16
C TYR A 155 13.58 -0.29 14.60
N SER A 156 13.20 -1.52 14.94
CA SER A 156 13.52 -2.14 16.23
C SER A 156 14.57 -3.22 16.03
N GLU A 157 15.79 -3.00 16.53
CA GLU A 157 16.86 -4.01 16.50
C GLU A 157 16.48 -5.26 17.30
N LYS A 158 15.74 -5.09 18.40
CA LYS A 158 15.30 -6.19 19.25
C LYS A 158 14.29 -7.11 18.57
N LEU A 159 13.39 -6.53 17.78
CA LEU A 159 12.35 -7.29 17.08
C LEU A 159 12.76 -7.65 15.64
N ASP A 160 13.86 -7.09 15.14
CA ASP A 160 14.25 -7.16 13.73
C ASP A 160 13.08 -6.79 12.82
N ALA A 161 12.48 -5.62 13.09
CA ALA A 161 11.22 -5.23 12.49
C ALA A 161 11.16 -3.74 12.14
N LEU A 162 10.59 -3.46 10.97
CA LEU A 162 10.11 -2.12 10.60
C LEU A 162 8.78 -1.86 11.30
N ILE A 163 8.66 -0.67 11.88
CA ILE A 163 7.46 -0.22 12.58
C ILE A 163 7.09 1.14 12.02
N VAL A 164 5.92 1.23 11.39
CA VAL A 164 5.28 2.51 11.06
C VAL A 164 4.18 2.71 12.09
N TYR A 165 4.21 3.81 12.85
CA TYR A 165 3.20 3.99 13.89
C TYR A 165 2.91 5.44 14.23
N GLU A 166 1.75 5.67 14.84
CA GLU A 166 1.37 6.91 15.49
C GLU A 166 0.68 6.62 16.83
N VAL A 167 0.74 7.57 17.77
CA VAL A 167 0.03 7.49 19.04
C VAL A 167 -0.94 8.65 19.14
N GLU A 168 -2.23 8.35 19.17
CA GLU A 168 -3.30 9.33 19.29
C GLU A 168 -4.26 8.92 20.41
N ASN A 169 -4.59 9.85 21.31
CA ASN A 169 -5.56 9.62 22.39
C ASN A 169 -5.30 8.31 23.17
N GLU A 170 -4.04 8.09 23.56
CA GLU A 170 -3.57 6.87 24.25
C GLU A 170 -3.70 5.55 23.45
N LYS A 171 -4.03 5.63 22.16
CA LYS A 171 -4.10 4.50 21.24
C LYS A 171 -2.86 4.47 20.36
N LEU A 172 -2.12 3.36 20.40
CA LEU A 172 -1.09 3.04 19.40
C LEU A 172 -1.79 2.55 18.13
N LYS A 173 -1.51 3.19 17.01
CA LYS A 173 -1.89 2.74 15.67
C LYS A 173 -0.63 2.29 14.95
N LEU A 174 -0.66 1.06 14.44
CA LEU A 174 0.38 0.42 13.64
C LEU A 174 -0.06 0.35 12.18
#